data_AF-A0A7W9FB88-F1
#
_entry.id   AF-A0A7W9FB88-F1
#
_cell.length_a   1.000
_cell.length_b   1.000
_cell.length_c   1.000
_cell.angle_alpha   90.00
_cell.angle_beta   90.00
_cell.angle_gamma   90.00
#
_symmetry.space_group_name_H-M   'P 1'
#
loop_
_entity.id
_entity.type
_entity.pdbx_description
1 polymer ?
#
loop_
_entity_poly.entity_id
_entity_poly.type
_entity_poly.pdbx_seq_one_letter_code
_entity_poly.pdbx_strand_id
1 'polypeptide(L)' 'MLDLDMAPYAAFVWPAWGVSALVLAALTVRAVIASRKWKRELERLEKDQSATSDAAVSLRPQAAQSAIGPLK' A
#
# COMPACT_ATOMS: atom_id res chain seq x y z
N MET A 1 -37.69 17.53 -28.19
CA MET A 1 -36.78 17.49 -27.02
C MET A 1 -36.85 16.06 -26.49
N LEU A 2 -35.73 15.37 -26.35
CA LEU A 2 -35.71 14.00 -25.83
C LEU A 2 -36.06 14.05 -24.34
N ASP A 3 -37.29 13.65 -24.02
CA ASP A 3 -37.68 13.39 -22.64
C ASP A 3 -37.10 12.02 -22.25
N LEU A 4 -35.91 12.08 -21.67
CA LEU A 4 -35.17 10.94 -21.13
C LEU A 4 -35.43 10.82 -19.63
N ASP A 5 -36.64 11.15 -19.17
CA ASP A 5 -37.05 10.86 -17.79
C ASP A 5 -37.26 9.34 -17.61
N MET A 6 -36.12 8.64 -17.55
CA MET A 6 -36.02 7.22 -17.24
C MET A 6 -36.04 7.00 -15.72
N ALA A 7 -36.27 8.04 -14.90
CA ALA A 7 -36.30 7.91 -13.45
C ALA A 7 -37.29 6.83 -12.95
N PRO A 8 -38.48 6.64 -13.57
CA PRO A 8 -39.38 5.54 -13.20
C PRO A 8 -38.82 4.15 -13.55
N TYR A 9 -38.08 4.03 -14.65
CA TYR A 9 -37.44 2.77 -15.08
C TYR A 9 -36.10 2.50 -14.39
N ALA A 10 -35.43 3.55 -13.90
CA ALA A 10 -34.16 3.47 -13.21
C ALA A 10 -34.28 2.58 -11.97
N ALA A 11 -35.41 2.62 -11.25
CA ALA A 11 -35.68 1.75 -10.11
C ALA A 11 -35.70 0.24 -10.44
N PHE A 12 -35.92 -0.13 -11.71
CA PHE A 12 -35.87 -1.54 -12.17
C PHE A 12 -34.49 -1.94 -12.70
N VAL A 13 -33.74 -0.99 -13.29
CA VAL A 13 -32.41 -1.26 -13.88
C VAL A 13 -31.30 -1.18 -12.82
N TRP A 14 -31.40 -0.24 -11.89
CA TRP A 14 -30.41 -0.03 -10.84
C TRP A 14 -30.22 -1.20 -9.89
N PRO A 15 -31.22 -2.01 -9.52
CA PRO A 15 -30.99 -3.17 -8.67
C PRO A 15 -30.03 -4.17 -9.30
N ALA A 16 -30.14 -4.44 -10.61
CA ALA A 16 -29.23 -5.35 -11.31
C ALA A 16 -27.78 -4.82 -11.30
N TRP A 17 -27.59 -3.55 -11.65
CA TRP A 17 -26.27 -2.90 -11.60
C TRP A 17 -25.76 -2.69 -10.17
N GLY A 18 -26.68 -2.52 -9.22
CA GLY A 18 -26.42 -2.36 -7.80
C GLY A 18 -25.81 -3.62 -7.19
N VAL A 19 -26.27 -4.80 -7.60
CA VAL A 19 -25.63 -6.06 -7.22
C VAL A 19 -24.20 -6.12 -7.75
N SER A 20 -23.97 -5.78 -9.03
CA SER A 20 -22.62 -5.75 -9.59
C SER A 20 -21.71 -4.76 -8.86
N ALA A 21 -22.18 -3.54 -8.60
CA ALA A 21 -21.46 -2.53 -7.85
C ALA A 21 -21.14 -3.00 -6.42
N LEU A 22 -22.09 -3.67 -5.76
CA LEU A 22 -21.91 -4.24 -4.43
C LEU A 22 -20.83 -5.34 -4.42
N VAL A 23 -20.83 -6.23 -5.41
CA VAL A 23 -19.81 -7.27 -5.56
C VAL A 23 -18.44 -6.64 -5.79
N LEU A 24 -18.33 -5.65 -6.68
CA LEU A 24 -17.07 -4.92 -6.93
C LEU A 24 -16.57 -4.18 -5.69
N ALA A 25 -17.48 -3.55 -4.93
CA ALA A 25 -17.14 -2.89 -3.68
C ALA A 25 -16.62 -3.91 -2.65
N ALA A 26 -17.28 -5.07 -2.51
CA ALA A 26 -16.84 -6.13 -1.60
C ALA A 26 -15.45 -6.68 -1.97
N LEU A 27 -15.20 -6.92 -3.26
CA LEU A 27 -13.89 -7.34 -3.75
C LEU A 27 -12.81 -6.28 -3.48
N THR A 28 -13.14 -5.01 -3.73
CA THR A 28 -12.25 -3.88 -3.45
C THR A 28 -11.89 -3.81 -1.97
N VAL A 29 -12.88 -3.89 -1.08
CA VAL A 29 -12.67 -3.90 0.37
C VAL A 29 -11.80 -5.07 0.78
N ARG A 30 -12.06 -6.28 0.25
CA ARG A 30 -11.24 -7.47 0.53
C ARG A 30 -9.79 -7.29 0.09
N ALA A 31 -9.57 -6.72 -1.10
CA ALA A 31 -8.23 -6.43 -1.62
C ALA A 31 -7.49 -5.41 -0.75
N VAL A 32 -8.18 -4.35 -0.32
CA VAL A 32 -7.62 -3.33 0.59
C VAL A 32 -7.24 -3.95 1.93
N ILE A 33 -8.08 -4.79 2.53
CA ILE A 33 -7.79 -5.47 3.80
C ILE A 33 -6.54 -6.36 3.66
N ALA A 34 -6.47 -7.16 2.59
CA ALA A 34 -5.32 -8.01 2.32
C ALA A 34 -4.03 -7.19 2.14
N SER A 35 -4.10 -6.09 1.37
CA SER A 35 -2.98 -5.17 1.19
C SER A 35 -2.51 -4.57 2.52
N ARG A 36 -3.44 -4.13 3.39
CA ARG A 36 -3.10 -3.58 4.71
C ARG A 36 -2.43 -4.62 5.61
N LYS A 37 -2.87 -5.89 5.55
CA LYS A 37 -2.25 -6.97 6.31
C LYS A 37 -0.78 -7.18 5.89
N TRP A 38 -0.51 -7.20 4.59
CA TRP A 38 0.85 -7.40 4.08
C TRP A 38 1.75 -6.18 4.28
N LYS A 39 1.20 -4.96 4.20
CA LYS A 39 1.94 -3.74 4.51
C LYS A 39 2.47 -3.71 5.95
N ARG A 40 1.71 -4.22 6.92
CA ARG A 40 2.17 -4.33 8.32
C ARG A 40 3.32 -5.30 8.49
N GLU A 41 3.29 -6.42 7.78
CA GLU A 41 4.41 -7.37 7.82
C GLU A 41 5.64 -6.79 7.11
N LEU A 42 5.44 -6.06 6.02
CA LEU A 42 6.49 -5.32 5.33
C LEU A 42 7.15 -4.29 6.25
N GLU A 43 6.37 -3.48 6.97
CA GLU A 43 6.86 -2.49 7.93
C GLU A 43 7.69 -3.14 9.05
N ARG A 44 7.28 -4.32 9.51
CA ARG A 44 8.05 -5.11 10.48
C ARG A 44 9.40 -5.55 9.90
N LEU A 45 9.40 -6.14 8.71
CA LEU A 45 10.62 -6.60 8.03
C LEU A 45 11.57 -5.45 7.70
N GLU A 46 11.03 -4.30 7.29
CA GLU A 46 11.81 -3.09 6.99
C GLU A 46 12.46 -2.53 8.26
N LYS A 47 11.77 -2.56 9.39
CA LYS A 47 12.32 -2.14 10.69
C LYS A 47 13.43 -3.08 11.18
N ASP A 48 13.24 -4.39 11.06
CA ASP A 48 14.24 -5.39 11.45
C ASP A 48 15.48 -5.32 10.54
N GLN A 49 15.28 -5.10 9.23
CA GLN A 49 16.37 -4.89 8.27
C GLN A 49 17.11 -3.60 8.54
N SER A 50 16.40 -2.49 8.79
CA SER A 50 17.00 -1.18 9.10
C SER A 50 17.86 -1.25 10.36
N ALA A 51 17.36 -1.89 11.43
CA ALA A 51 18.11 -2.10 12.67
C ALA A 51 19.37 -2.98 12.45
N THR A 52 19.27 -4.00 11.59
CA THR A 52 20.41 -4.87 11.22
C THR A 52 21.44 -4.12 10.38
N SER A 53 21.01 -3.30 9.42
CA SER A 53 21.91 -2.48 8.61
C SER A 53 22.57 -1.36 9.41
N ASP A 54 21.86 -0.72 10.34
CA ASP A 54 22.42 0.28 11.25
C ASP A 54 23.43 -0.35 12.22
N ALA A 55 23.13 -1.55 12.74
CA ALA A 55 24.08 -2.33 13.53
C ALA A 55 25.31 -2.74 12.69
N ALA A 56 25.12 -3.15 11.43
CA ALA A 56 26.22 -3.48 10.51
C ALA A 56 27.05 -2.25 10.07
N VAL A 57 26.44 -1.07 9.97
CA VAL A 57 27.12 0.22 9.74
C VAL A 57 27.89 0.64 10.99
N SER A 58 27.34 0.40 12.18
CA SER A 58 28.00 0.68 13.46
C SER A 58 29.16 -0.29 13.76
N LEU A 59 29.03 -1.56 13.35
CA LEU A 59 30.10 -2.57 13.41
C LEU A 59 31.11 -2.43 12.26
N ARG A 60 30.79 -1.65 11.22
CA ARG A 60 31.77 -1.30 10.19
C ARG A 60 32.87 -0.53 10.90
N PRO A 61 34.14 -0.95 10.80
CA PRO A 61 35.22 -0.30 11.52
C PRO A 61 35.41 1.11 10.95
N GLN A 62 34.76 2.08 11.58
CA GLN A 62 35.06 3.52 11.46
C GLN A 62 36.54 3.81 11.79
N ALA A 63 37.26 2.83 12.37
CA ALA A 63 38.70 2.83 12.54
C ALA A 63 39.50 3.02 11.23
N ALA A 64 38.94 2.70 10.06
CA ALA A 64 39.62 2.89 8.78
C ALA A 64 39.48 4.30 8.18
N GLN A 65 38.42 5.05 8.53
CA GLN A 65 38.20 6.40 7.98
C GLN A 65 39.09 7.47 8.63
N SER A 66 39.49 7.26 9.90
CA SER A 66 40.43 8.15 10.59
C SER A 66 41.86 8.09 10.01
N ALA A 67 42.17 7.09 9.16
CA ALA A 67 43.47 6.93 8.52
C ALA A 67 43.62 7.72 7.21
N ILE A 68 42.55 8.35 6.70
CA ILE A 68 42.59 9.16 5.47
C ILE A 68 42.66 10.64 5.89
N GLY A 69 43.79 11.03 6.48
CA GLY A 69 44.15 12.44 6.67
C GLY A 69 44.56 13.08 5.34
N PRO A 70 44.35 14.39 5.15
CA PRO A 70 44.68 15.07 3.91
C PRO A 70 46.20 14.99 3.66
N LEU A 71 46.58 14.37 2.54
CA LEU A 71 47.92 14.51 1.98
C LEU A 71 48.08 15.95 1.49
N LYS A 72 49.02 16.67 2.13
CA LYS A 72 49.46 18.02 1.78
C LYS A 72 49.97 18.10 0.34
#